data_AF-A0A971UI40-F1
#
_entry.id   AF-A0A971UI40-F1
#
_cell.length_a   1.000
_cell.length_b   1.000
_cell.length_c   1.000
_cell.angle_alpha   90.00
_cell.angle_beta   90.00
_cell.angle_gamma   90.00
#
_symmetry.space_group_name_H-M   'P 1'
#
loop_
_entity.id
_entity.type
_entity.pdbx_description
1 polymer ?
#
loop_
_entity_poly.entity_id
_entity_poly.type
_entity_poly.pdbx_seq_one_letter_code
_entity_poly.pdbx_strand_id
1 'polypeptide(L)'
;MSEETPLVRQWIMLRKLSALHYGATVKEMVDEMGVSEKTIRRDLESFQRAGYPLSDHRGSLYVIGFAQALDPEFWQARRGA
;
A
#
# COMPACT_ATOMS: atom_id res chain seq x y z
N MET A 1 -12.11 -4.29 11.20
CA MET A 1 -11.61 -5.03 10.01
C MET A 1 -10.84 -6.31 10.39
N SER A 2 -10.67 -6.65 11.66
CA SER A 2 -9.90 -7.83 12.13
C SER A 2 -10.56 -9.19 11.89
N GLU A 3 -11.84 -9.23 11.54
CA GLU A 3 -12.62 -10.47 11.36
C GLU A 3 -12.76 -10.92 9.89
N GLU A 4 -12.31 -10.11 8.93
CA GLU A 4 -12.40 -10.45 7.50
C GLU A 4 -11.39 -11.54 7.11
N THR A 5 -11.83 -12.46 6.24
CA THR A 5 -10.93 -13.47 5.68
C THR A 5 -9.77 -12.79 4.93
N PRO A 6 -8.57 -13.41 4.86
CA PRO A 6 -7.44 -12.81 4.16
C PRO A 6 -7.74 -12.36 2.73
N LEU A 7 -8.56 -13.11 1.99
CA LEU A 7 -8.92 -12.78 0.61
C LEU A 7 -9.79 -11.53 0.50
N VAL A 8 -10.79 -11.38 1.38
CA VAL A 8 -11.67 -10.19 1.39
C VAL A 8 -10.86 -8.93 1.71
N ARG A 9 -10.00 -9.00 2.73
CA ARG A 9 -9.09 -7.90 3.08
C ARG A 9 -8.20 -7.52 1.89
N GLN A 10 -7.65 -8.51 1.21
CA GLN A 10 -6.80 -8.30 0.04
C GLN A 10 -7.54 -7.63 -1.12
N TRP A 11 -8.79 -8.02 -1.39
CA TRP A 11 -9.61 -7.35 -2.41
C TRP A 11 -9.93 -5.90 -2.05
N ILE A 12 -10.24 -5.63 -0.78
CA ILE A 12 -10.44 -4.27 -0.28
C ILE A 12 -9.16 -3.45 -0.46
N MET A 13 -8.00 -4.02 -0.11
CA MET A 13 -6.70 -3.38 -0.28
C MET A 13 -6.44 -3.04 -1.76
N LEU A 14 -6.61 -4.00 -2.67
CA LEU A 14 -6.43 -3.77 -4.10
C LEU A 14 -7.36 -2.66 -4.61
N ARG A 15 -8.64 -2.67 -4.24
CA ARG A 15 -9.60 -1.63 -4.63
C ARG A 15 -9.14 -0.23 -4.18
N LYS A 16 -8.65 -0.11 -2.94
CA LYS A 16 -8.12 1.16 -2.41
C LYS A 16 -6.89 1.60 -3.19
N LEU A 17 -5.92 0.72 -3.31
CA LEU A 17 -4.67 0.95 -4.03
C LEU A 17 -4.90 1.39 -5.49
N SER A 18 -5.89 0.81 -6.17
CA SER A 18 -6.28 1.21 -7.53
C SER A 18 -7.01 2.56 -7.62
N ALA A 19 -7.58 3.05 -6.52
CA ALA A 19 -8.24 4.36 -6.47
C ALA A 19 -7.27 5.51 -6.16
N LEU A 20 -6.06 5.20 -5.69
CA LEU A 20 -5.05 6.19 -5.33
C LEU A 20 -4.26 6.62 -6.56
N HIS A 21 -4.22 7.93 -6.79
CA HIS A 21 -3.41 8.53 -7.87
C HIS A 21 -1.90 8.44 -7.61
N TYR A 22 -1.48 8.43 -6.33
CA TYR A 22 -0.07 8.52 -5.93
C TYR A 22 0.42 7.32 -5.10
N GLY A 23 -0.43 6.29 -4.88
CA GLY A 23 -0.16 5.22 -3.93
C GLY A 23 -0.37 5.64 -2.46
N ALA A 24 0.06 4.79 -1.52
CA ALA A 24 -0.06 5.00 -0.07
C ALA A 24 1.19 4.50 0.66
N THR A 25 1.45 5.02 1.86
CA THR A 25 2.50 4.46 2.73
C THR A 25 1.99 3.23 3.50
N VAL A 26 2.90 2.40 4.01
CA VAL A 26 2.52 1.27 4.88
C VAL A 26 1.80 1.74 6.13
N LYS A 27 2.24 2.86 6.71
CA LYS A 27 1.61 3.47 7.89
C LYS A 27 0.16 3.86 7.61
N GLU A 28 -0.08 4.57 6.50
CA GLU A 28 -1.44 4.95 6.09
C GLU A 28 -2.34 3.73 5.89
N MET A 29 -1.81 2.65 5.30
CA MET A 29 -2.55 1.41 5.13
C MET A 29 -2.83 0.70 6.46
N VAL A 30 -1.93 0.76 7.43
CA VAL A 30 -2.16 0.27 8.80
C VAL A 30 -3.27 1.06 9.49
N ASP A 31 -3.17 2.39 9.45
CA ASP A 31 -4.12 3.29 10.11
C ASP A 31 -5.52 3.15 9.48
N GLU A 32 -5.59 3.06 8.15
CA GLU A 32 -6.86 2.97 7.42
C GLU A 32 -7.50 1.57 7.51
N MET A 33 -6.71 0.50 7.42
CA MET A 33 -7.24 -0.86 7.44
C MET A 33 -7.36 -1.46 8.84
N GLY A 34 -6.77 -0.83 9.85
CA GLY A 34 -6.82 -1.31 11.24
C GLY A 34 -6.19 -2.70 11.43
N VAL A 35 -5.18 -3.05 10.63
CA VAL A 35 -4.44 -4.32 10.73
C VAL A 35 -2.95 -4.05 10.93
N SER A 36 -2.24 -5.02 11.53
CA SER A 36 -0.81 -4.87 11.77
C SER A 36 -0.01 -4.60 10.49
N GLU A 37 1.08 -3.84 10.65
CA GLU A 37 2.07 -3.60 9.58
C GLU A 37 2.55 -4.90 8.93
N LYS A 38 2.81 -5.94 9.73
CA LYS A 38 3.20 -7.27 9.24
C LYS A 38 2.15 -7.87 8.29
N THR A 39 0.87 -7.66 8.57
CA THR A 39 -0.23 -8.13 7.71
C THR A 39 -0.27 -7.34 6.40
N ILE A 40 -0.14 -6.01 6.47
CA ILE A 40 -0.07 -5.14 5.28
C ILE A 40 1.08 -5.59 4.37
N ARG A 41 2.30 -5.74 4.91
CA ARG A 41 3.48 -6.17 4.13
C ARG A 41 3.29 -7.53 3.47
N ARG A 42 2.73 -8.51 4.20
CA ARG A 42 2.46 -9.86 3.65
C ARG A 42 1.46 -9.83 2.49
N ASP A 43 0.42 -8.99 2.59
CA ASP A 43 -0.59 -8.87 1.54
C ASP A 43 0.00 -8.18 0.30
N LEU A 44 0.83 -7.15 0.49
CA LEU A 44 1.57 -6.48 -0.60
C LEU A 44 2.56 -7.41 -1.30
N GLU A 45 3.29 -8.25 -0.56
CA GLU A 45 4.12 -9.32 -1.13
C GLU A 45 3.30 -10.31 -1.97
N SER A 46 2.08 -10.64 -1.52
CA SER A 46 1.18 -11.53 -2.27
C SER A 46 0.77 -10.90 -3.60
N PHE A 47 0.53 -9.59 -3.63
CA PHE A 47 0.24 -8.86 -4.87
C PHE A 47 1.44 -8.77 -5.80
N GLN A 48 2.65 -8.52 -5.27
CA GLN A 48 3.88 -8.55 -6.08
C GLN A 48 4.07 -9.93 -6.74
N ARG A 49 3.88 -11.01 -5.97
CA ARG A 49 3.95 -12.38 -6.51
C ARG A 49 2.88 -12.66 -7.57
N ALA A 50 1.71 -12.02 -7.46
CA ALA A 50 0.66 -12.08 -8.46
C ALA A 50 0.90 -11.17 -9.68
N GLY A 51 2.01 -10.41 -9.71
CA GLY A 51 2.40 -9.56 -10.84
C GLY A 51 1.85 -8.14 -10.78
N TYR A 52 1.25 -7.71 -9.67
CA TYR A 52 0.89 -6.29 -9.51
C TYR A 52 2.16 -5.44 -9.40
N PRO A 53 2.21 -4.29 -10.09
CA PRO A 53 3.42 -3.48 -10.19
C PRO A 53 3.60 -2.64 -8.91
N LEU A 54 3.87 -3.29 -7.77
CA LEU A 54 4.13 -2.62 -6.51
C LEU A 54 5.62 -2.43 -6.29
N SER A 55 6.02 -1.25 -5.84
CA SER A 55 7.43 -0.96 -5.51
C SER A 55 7.58 -0.53 -4.06
N ASP A 56 8.61 -1.03 -3.38
CA ASP A 56 9.02 -0.52 -2.08
C ASP A 56 10.15 0.51 -2.31
N HIS A 57 9.98 1.73 -1.82
CA HIS A 57 11.06 2.71 -1.73
C HIS A 57 11.18 3.18 -0.29
N ARG A 58 12.27 2.76 0.36
CA ARG A 58 12.69 3.19 1.70
C ARG A 58 11.57 3.06 2.76
N GLY A 59 10.75 2.01 2.70
CA GLY A 59 9.72 1.73 3.70
C GLY A 59 8.31 2.22 3.35
N SER A 60 8.11 2.74 2.14
CA SER A 60 6.79 3.09 1.58
C SER A 60 6.51 2.23 0.35
N LEU A 61 5.31 1.64 0.27
CA LEU A 61 4.92 0.68 -0.77
C LEU A 61 3.95 1.33 -1.77
N TYR A 62 4.41 1.59 -2.99
CA TYR A 62 3.63 2.25 -4.04
C TYR A 62 2.94 1.23 -4.93
N VAL A 63 1.81 1.64 -5.52
CA VAL A 63 1.22 0.98 -6.69
C VAL A 63 1.65 1.76 -7.90
N ILE A 64 2.44 1.16 -8.78
CA ILE A 64 2.81 1.76 -10.05
C ILE A 64 1.62 1.63 -10.99
N GLY A 65 0.75 2.63 -10.94
CA GLY A 65 -0.20 2.94 -11.99
C GLY A 65 0.05 4.37 -12.47
N PHE A 66 0.89 4.51 -13.50
CA PHE A 66 1.08 5.72 -14.31
C PHE A 66 1.86 6.93 -13.70
N ALA A 67 3.09 7.08 -14.20
CA ALA A 67 3.80 8.32 -14.57
C ALA A 67 4.25 9.40 -13.55
N GLN A 68 3.96 9.35 -12.25
CA GLN A 68 4.43 10.42 -11.32
C GLN A 68 5.23 9.96 -10.10
N ALA A 69 6.03 8.90 -10.25
CA ALA A 69 6.95 8.40 -9.22
C ALA A 69 8.31 9.16 -9.14
N LEU A 70 8.34 10.49 -9.37
CA LEU A 70 9.61 11.24 -9.56
C LEU A 70 9.85 12.40 -8.58
N ASP A 71 9.13 12.51 -7.46
CA ASP A 71 9.47 13.50 -6.41
C ASP A 71 9.69 12.86 -5.04
N PRO A 72 10.97 12.68 -4.62
CA PRO A 72 11.31 12.22 -3.26
C PRO A 72 10.84 13.16 -2.14
N GLU A 73 10.68 14.46 -2.39
CA GLU A 73 10.30 15.46 -1.37
C GLU A 73 8.84 15.32 -0.94
N PHE A 74 7.95 15.04 -1.89
CA PHE A 74 6.53 14.73 -1.61
C PHE A 74 6.39 13.65 -0.53
N TRP A 75 7.23 12.61 -0.60
CA TRP A 75 7.19 11.50 0.35
C TRP A 75 7.81 11.83 1.68
N GLN A 76 8.82 12.69 1.74
CA GLN A 76 9.40 13.14 2.99
C GLN A 76 8.37 13.87 3.86
N ALA A 77 7.53 14.70 3.24
CA ALA A 77 6.49 15.46 3.94
C ALA A 77 5.42 14.58 4.61
N ARG A 78 5.03 13.45 4.00
CA ARG A 78 3.99 12.55 4.53
C ARG A 78 4.45 11.67 5.70
N ARG A 79 5.75 11.53 5.96
CA ARG A 79 6.25 10.67 7.06
C ARG A 79 6.01 11.25 8.47
N GLY A 80 5.78 12.56 8.57
CA GLY A 80 5.64 13.29 9.84
C GLY A 80 4.20 13.65 10.25
N ALA A 81 3.20 13.32 9.42
CA ALA A 81 1.78 13.47 9.74
C ALA A 81 1.22 12.18 10.35
#